data_AF-A0AAU8TD84-F1
#
_entry.id   AF-A0AAU8TD84-F1
#
_cell.length_a   1.000
_cell.length_b   1.000
_cell.length_c   1.000
_cell.angle_alpha   90.00
_cell.angle_beta   90.00
_cell.angle_gamma   90.00
#
_symmetry.space_group_name_H-M   'P 1'
#
loop_
_entity.id
_entity.type
_entity.pdbx_description
1 polymer ?
#
loop_
_entity_poly.entity_id
_entity_poly.type
_entity_poly.pdbx_seq_one_letter_code
_entity_poly.pdbx_strand_id
1 'polypeptide(L)'
;MMKSFDSTQERRAFLRTAVGLAASASAWPMFAGAASPATAGAPNTASGTSSSGAAAPGGVRRSVIIDCDPGQDDAIAIMFALGASDRLDVRAITTVAGNVPLDLTERNARIVRDWAGYTQSLPVYAGCPRPLTRELITAANVHGKTGLDGVPLHEPLAPLAPQHAVAFLIDALRAAPPHSVTLCAIGPLTNLATALIEAPEIRAGIREIVLMGGAFFERGNITPAAEFNIYVDPQAAQVVFASGVPIVVLPRDVAVKAPITPARIAPIRALGNRCGTMAADIMAAEVAYQKGRKGIEEAPMYDPCATGYLIEPSLFKGREVNVMIETVGEWTLGETVVDWSGHSGRKPNATWITEVDADGFYAALRARLATLP
;
A
#
# COMPACT_ATOMS: atom_id res chain seq x y z
N MET A 1 31.13 1.08 50.09
CA MET A 1 32.32 1.27 49.23
C MET A 1 32.06 0.48 47.95
N MET A 2 31.45 1.11 46.95
CA MET A 2 31.10 0.50 45.67
C MET A 2 31.65 1.45 44.61
N LYS A 3 32.70 1.04 43.91
CA LYS A 3 33.33 1.81 42.84
C LYS A 3 32.89 1.23 41.50
N SER A 4 32.39 2.13 40.66
CA SER A 4 32.06 1.95 39.25
C SER A 4 33.31 1.61 38.42
N PHE A 5 33.15 0.73 37.43
CA PHE A 5 34.08 0.61 36.31
C PHE A 5 33.39 1.04 35.02
N ASP A 6 34.03 1.97 34.33
CA ASP A 6 33.72 2.54 33.02
C ASP A 6 34.25 1.61 31.92
N SER A 7 33.41 1.23 30.95
CA SER A 7 33.67 0.14 29.98
C SER A 7 33.75 0.60 28.53
N THR A 8 34.24 1.83 28.27
CA THR A 8 34.50 2.29 26.90
C THR A 8 35.77 1.70 26.26
N GLN A 9 36.61 0.99 27.02
CA GLN A 9 37.89 0.44 26.52
C GLN A 9 37.81 -1.02 26.04
N GLU A 10 36.86 -1.82 26.55
CA GLU A 10 36.72 -3.25 26.17
C GLU A 10 35.90 -3.47 24.88
N ARG A 11 35.07 -2.50 24.46
CA ARG A 11 34.29 -2.60 23.20
C ARG A 11 35.12 -2.42 21.92
N ARG A 12 36.36 -1.93 22.00
CA ARG A 12 37.22 -1.72 20.82
C ARG A 12 38.08 -2.92 20.43
N ALA A 13 38.15 -3.96 21.27
CA ALA A 13 38.94 -5.16 21.00
C ALA A 13 38.19 -6.24 20.20
N PHE A 14 36.84 -6.25 20.23
CA PHE A 14 36.05 -7.28 19.55
C PHE A 14 35.81 -7.03 18.04
N LEU A 15 36.00 -5.79 17.58
CA LEU A 15 35.74 -5.37 16.18
C LEU A 15 36.93 -5.54 15.22
N ARG A 16 38.05 -6.15 15.65
CA ARG A 16 39.23 -6.37 14.79
C ARG A 16 39.45 -7.84 14.37
N THR A 17 38.59 -8.77 14.79
CA THR A 17 38.82 -10.21 14.57
C THR A 17 37.74 -10.89 13.70
N ALA A 18 36.85 -10.13 13.06
CA ALA A 18 35.79 -10.68 12.20
C ALA A 18 35.86 -10.21 10.74
N VAL A 19 37.02 -9.72 10.28
CA VAL A 19 37.28 -9.32 8.87
C VAL A 19 38.24 -10.30 8.18
N GLY A 20 38.22 -11.57 8.56
CA GLY A 20 38.99 -12.61 7.88
C GLY A 20 38.31 -13.96 8.03
N LEU A 21 38.17 -14.68 6.91
CA LEU A 21 37.39 -15.92 6.68
C LEU A 21 35.91 -15.61 6.35
N ALA A 22 35.36 -15.89 5.17
CA ALA A 22 35.77 -16.79 4.11
C ALA A 22 35.23 -16.33 2.74
N ALA A 23 36.09 -16.41 1.75
CA ALA A 23 35.75 -16.42 0.33
C ALA A 23 35.53 -17.88 -0.09
N SER A 24 34.39 -18.21 -0.72
CA SER A 24 34.28 -19.17 -1.84
C SER A 24 32.83 -19.44 -2.24
N ALA A 25 32.64 -19.63 -3.56
CA ALA A 25 31.48 -20.17 -4.29
C ALA A 25 30.30 -19.19 -4.51
N SER A 26 29.70 -19.06 -5.69
CA SER A 26 29.81 -19.79 -6.97
C SER A 26 29.10 -18.98 -8.06
N ALA A 27 29.71 -18.91 -9.24
CA ALA A 27 29.20 -18.22 -10.42
C ALA A 27 28.00 -18.94 -11.06
N TRP A 28 27.00 -18.18 -11.50
CA TRP A 28 25.95 -18.61 -12.43
C TRP A 28 26.13 -17.85 -13.76
N PRO A 29 25.93 -18.50 -14.93
CA PRO A 29 26.39 -17.96 -16.21
C PRO A 29 25.46 -16.87 -16.74
N MET A 30 26.05 -15.72 -17.09
CA MET A 30 25.42 -14.67 -17.90
C MET A 30 25.31 -15.14 -19.36
N PHE A 31 24.09 -15.22 -19.89
CA PHE A 31 23.88 -15.28 -21.33
C PHE A 31 23.96 -13.87 -21.92
N ALA A 32 25.05 -13.61 -22.64
CA ALA A 32 25.21 -12.43 -23.49
C ALA A 32 24.53 -12.69 -24.85
N GLY A 33 23.47 -11.93 -25.15
CA GLY A 33 22.86 -11.84 -26.48
C GLY A 33 23.21 -10.49 -27.09
N ALA A 34 23.94 -10.52 -28.21
CA ALA A 34 24.51 -9.37 -28.89
C ALA A 34 23.47 -8.38 -29.43
N ALA A 35 23.76 -7.08 -29.26
CA ALA A 35 23.09 -5.98 -29.94
C ALA A 35 23.74 -5.72 -31.31
N SER A 36 22.91 -5.34 -32.30
CA SER A 36 23.33 -4.74 -33.57
C SER A 36 22.40 -3.56 -33.92
N PRO A 37 22.84 -2.62 -34.77
CA PRO A 37 22.70 -1.18 -34.50
C PRO A 37 21.46 -0.51 -35.07
N ALA A 38 21.24 0.70 -34.53
CA ALA A 38 20.21 1.67 -34.88
C ALA A 38 20.28 2.19 -36.32
N THR A 39 19.11 2.48 -36.89
CA THR A 39 18.95 3.39 -38.02
C THR A 39 18.07 4.57 -37.62
N ALA A 40 18.52 5.76 -38.00
CA ALA A 40 17.90 7.04 -37.75
C ALA A 40 16.71 7.29 -38.69
N GLY A 41 15.66 7.92 -38.17
CA GLY A 41 14.57 8.52 -38.95
C GLY A 41 13.99 9.71 -38.18
N ALA A 42 14.17 10.91 -38.73
CA ALA A 42 13.70 12.17 -38.18
C ALA A 42 12.23 12.48 -38.62
N PRO A 43 11.68 13.65 -38.24
CA PRO A 43 10.47 13.78 -37.43
C PRO A 43 9.18 13.84 -38.26
N ASN A 44 8.04 13.50 -37.64
CA ASN A 44 6.74 13.78 -38.23
C ASN A 44 5.89 14.64 -37.30
N THR A 45 5.65 15.88 -37.74
CA THR A 45 4.66 16.81 -37.20
C THR A 45 3.28 16.43 -37.71
N ALA A 46 2.30 16.26 -36.83
CA ALA A 46 0.88 16.43 -37.18
C ALA A 46 0.04 16.77 -35.95
N SER A 47 -0.73 17.84 -36.14
CA SER A 47 -1.71 18.47 -35.29
C SER A 47 -2.95 17.62 -34.99
N GLY A 48 -3.52 17.84 -33.80
CA GLY A 48 -4.95 18.08 -33.60
C GLY A 48 -5.88 16.86 -33.64
N THR A 49 -6.49 16.55 -32.50
CA THR A 49 -7.95 16.62 -32.32
C THR A 49 -8.30 16.32 -30.86
N SER A 50 -8.92 17.30 -30.22
CA SER A 50 -9.65 17.16 -28.97
C SER A 50 -10.87 16.27 -29.19
N SER A 51 -10.96 15.14 -28.49
CA SER A 51 -12.21 14.40 -28.33
C SER A 51 -12.71 14.54 -26.90
N SER A 52 -13.63 15.48 -26.71
CA SER A 52 -14.57 15.48 -25.60
C SER A 52 -15.39 14.19 -25.67
N GLY A 53 -15.09 13.22 -24.81
CA GLY A 53 -15.80 11.95 -24.69
C GLY A 53 -16.83 12.03 -23.57
N ALA A 54 -18.11 12.04 -23.96
CA ALA A 54 -19.26 11.88 -23.08
C ALA A 54 -19.18 10.61 -22.21
N ALA A 55 -19.83 10.66 -21.04
CA ALA A 55 -19.88 9.58 -20.07
C ALA A 55 -20.30 8.24 -20.71
N ALA A 56 -19.48 7.20 -20.53
CA ALA A 56 -19.75 5.86 -21.03
C ALA A 56 -20.80 5.14 -20.15
N PRO A 57 -21.75 4.38 -20.77
CA PRO A 57 -22.73 3.59 -20.04
C PRO A 57 -22.10 2.31 -19.46
N GLY A 58 -22.44 1.96 -18.21
CA GLY A 58 -22.28 0.64 -17.57
C GLY A 58 -21.02 -0.16 -17.93
N GLY A 59 -19.84 0.30 -17.53
CA GLY A 59 -18.57 -0.42 -17.75
C GLY A 59 -18.44 -1.71 -16.92
N VAL A 60 -17.64 -2.67 -17.41
CA VAL A 60 -17.25 -3.87 -16.67
C VAL A 60 -16.53 -3.46 -15.38
N ARG A 61 -17.03 -3.93 -14.22
CA ARG A 61 -16.42 -3.66 -12.92
C ARG A 61 -15.03 -4.28 -12.83
N ARG A 62 -14.08 -3.57 -12.19
CA ARG A 62 -12.74 -4.10 -11.92
C ARG A 62 -12.84 -5.13 -10.79
N SER A 63 -12.42 -6.38 -11.03
CA SER A 63 -12.30 -7.37 -9.96
C SER A 63 -11.14 -6.99 -9.05
N VAL A 64 -11.40 -6.82 -7.76
CA VAL A 64 -10.41 -6.35 -6.78
C VAL A 64 -10.34 -7.30 -5.58
N ILE A 65 -9.14 -7.59 -5.11
CA ILE A 65 -8.87 -8.12 -3.77
C ILE A 65 -8.12 -7.02 -3.00
N ILE A 66 -8.57 -6.72 -1.80
CA ILE A 66 -7.93 -5.72 -0.93
C ILE A 66 -7.05 -6.47 0.08
N ASP A 67 -5.74 -6.21 0.07
CA ASP A 67 -4.78 -6.70 1.05
C ASP A 67 -4.36 -5.54 1.94
N CYS A 68 -4.67 -5.62 3.24
CA CYS A 68 -4.67 -4.47 4.14
C CYS A 68 -4.29 -4.88 5.57
N ASP A 69 -4.01 -3.91 6.43
CA ASP A 69 -3.68 -4.11 7.83
C ASP A 69 -4.49 -3.16 8.73
N PRO A 70 -5.84 -3.28 8.75
CA PRO A 70 -6.68 -2.13 9.01
C PRO A 70 -6.38 -1.29 10.24
N GLY A 71 -5.77 -0.15 9.94
CA GLY A 71 -5.71 1.07 10.71
C GLY A 71 -6.80 2.07 10.28
N GLN A 72 -6.61 3.32 10.67
CA GLN A 72 -7.54 4.42 10.46
C GLN A 72 -7.81 4.70 8.96
N ASP A 73 -6.75 4.86 8.18
CA ASP A 73 -6.77 5.09 6.74
C ASP A 73 -7.26 3.89 5.93
N ASP A 74 -6.85 2.65 6.28
CA ASP A 74 -7.38 1.44 5.65
C ASP A 74 -8.91 1.36 5.75
N ALA A 75 -9.48 1.71 6.91
CA ALA A 75 -10.91 1.67 7.13
C ALA A 75 -11.65 2.60 6.15
N ILE A 76 -11.10 3.79 5.92
CA ILE A 76 -11.62 4.73 4.91
C ILE A 76 -11.45 4.13 3.51
N ALA A 77 -10.32 3.51 3.20
CA ALA A 77 -10.04 2.91 1.89
C ALA A 77 -10.98 1.74 1.57
N ILE A 78 -11.28 0.87 2.54
CA ILE A 78 -12.23 -0.24 2.42
C ILE A 78 -13.65 0.32 2.20
N MET A 79 -14.11 1.26 3.03
CA MET A 79 -15.43 1.89 2.83
C MET A 79 -15.52 2.59 1.47
N PHE A 80 -14.46 3.28 1.02
CA PHE A 80 -14.44 3.93 -0.28
C PHE A 80 -14.59 2.91 -1.42
N ALA A 81 -13.90 1.78 -1.34
CA ALA A 81 -13.98 0.72 -2.35
C ALA A 81 -15.37 0.08 -2.39
N LEU A 82 -15.95 -0.22 -1.23
CA LEU A 82 -17.27 -0.85 -1.11
C LEU A 82 -18.41 0.09 -1.51
N GLY A 83 -18.26 1.40 -1.31
CA GLY A 83 -19.20 2.41 -1.79
C GLY A 83 -19.15 2.64 -3.31
N ALA A 84 -18.12 2.11 -3.98
CA ALA A 84 -17.94 2.17 -5.43
C ALA A 84 -18.26 0.85 -6.12
N SER A 85 -19.30 0.14 -5.66
CA SER A 85 -19.70 -1.19 -6.18
C SER A 85 -20.21 -1.20 -7.63
N ASP A 86 -20.45 -0.02 -8.21
CA ASP A 86 -20.70 0.22 -9.64
C ASP A 86 -19.41 0.24 -10.48
N ARG A 87 -18.23 0.41 -9.83
CA ARG A 87 -16.91 0.45 -10.46
C ARG A 87 -16.05 -0.75 -10.09
N LEU A 88 -16.09 -1.16 -8.83
CA LEU A 88 -15.27 -2.21 -8.25
C LEU A 88 -16.13 -3.41 -7.88
N ASP A 89 -15.62 -4.59 -8.16
CA ASP A 89 -16.15 -5.86 -7.70
C ASP A 89 -15.16 -6.43 -6.68
N VAL A 90 -15.33 -6.00 -5.43
CA VAL A 90 -14.45 -6.39 -4.31
C VAL A 90 -14.78 -7.84 -3.92
N ARG A 91 -13.86 -8.76 -4.22
CA ARG A 91 -14.06 -10.21 -4.08
C ARG A 91 -13.76 -10.73 -2.69
N ALA A 92 -12.77 -10.12 -2.02
CA ALA A 92 -12.33 -10.50 -0.69
C ALA A 92 -11.49 -9.37 -0.07
N ILE A 93 -11.40 -9.43 1.26
CA ILE A 93 -10.40 -8.69 2.03
C ILE A 93 -9.41 -9.72 2.60
N THR A 94 -8.12 -9.53 2.35
CA THR A 94 -7.03 -10.25 3.01
C THR A 94 -6.36 -9.31 4.00
N THR A 95 -5.96 -9.86 5.15
CA THR A 95 -5.38 -9.08 6.24
C THR A 95 -3.96 -9.52 6.56
N VAL A 96 -3.10 -8.58 6.91
CA VAL A 96 -1.69 -8.80 7.27
C VAL A 96 -1.37 -8.06 8.57
N ALA A 97 -0.32 -8.47 9.27
CA ALA A 97 0.21 -7.68 10.39
C ALA A 97 1.00 -6.46 9.86
N GLY A 98 0.79 -5.31 10.49
CA GLY A 98 1.44 -4.05 10.15
C GLY A 98 1.12 -2.98 11.19
N ASN A 99 0.17 -2.08 10.90
CA ASN A 99 -0.29 -1.00 11.79
C ASN A 99 -0.50 -1.49 13.22
N VAL A 100 -1.14 -2.64 13.37
CA VAL A 100 -1.26 -3.41 14.61
C VAL A 100 -1.00 -4.91 14.33
N PRO A 101 -0.83 -5.75 15.38
CA PRO A 101 -0.72 -7.20 15.20
C PRO A 101 -1.94 -7.79 14.47
N LEU A 102 -1.74 -8.94 13.82
CA LEU A 102 -2.74 -9.54 12.93
C LEU A 102 -4.10 -9.76 13.59
N ASP A 103 -4.14 -10.19 14.85
CA ASP A 103 -5.39 -10.44 15.58
C ASP A 103 -6.27 -9.18 15.70
N LEU A 104 -5.66 -7.99 15.68
CA LEU A 104 -6.36 -6.72 15.62
C LEU A 104 -6.69 -6.30 14.19
N THR A 105 -5.76 -6.43 13.22
CA THR A 105 -6.04 -6.03 11.83
C THR A 105 -7.16 -6.88 11.22
N GLU A 106 -7.17 -8.18 11.47
CA GLU A 106 -8.23 -9.08 11.02
C GLU A 106 -9.59 -8.75 11.66
N ARG A 107 -9.58 -8.29 12.91
CA ARG A 107 -10.78 -7.90 13.66
C ARG A 107 -11.32 -6.59 13.11
N ASN A 108 -10.44 -5.61 12.91
CA ASN A 108 -10.76 -4.31 12.36
C ASN A 108 -11.34 -4.41 10.95
N ALA A 109 -10.75 -5.23 10.07
CA ALA A 109 -11.28 -5.50 8.73
C ALA A 109 -12.75 -5.97 8.76
N ARG A 110 -13.07 -6.89 9.68
CA ARG A 110 -14.44 -7.41 9.84
C ARG A 110 -15.39 -6.35 10.37
N ILE A 111 -14.95 -5.52 11.32
CA ILE A 111 -15.74 -4.39 11.84
C ILE A 111 -16.04 -3.37 10.73
N VAL A 112 -15.04 -2.99 9.93
CA VAL A 112 -15.23 -2.05 8.82
C VAL A 112 -16.18 -2.61 7.76
N ARG A 113 -16.05 -3.90 7.42
CA ARG A 113 -17.01 -4.62 6.56
C ARG A 113 -18.43 -4.56 7.13
N ASP A 114 -18.58 -4.72 8.45
CA ASP A 114 -19.88 -4.67 9.12
C ASP A 114 -20.48 -3.25 9.09
N TRP A 115 -19.66 -2.21 9.27
CA TRP A 115 -20.07 -0.81 9.08
C TRP A 115 -20.55 -0.53 7.65
N ALA A 116 -19.86 -1.08 6.65
CA ALA A 116 -20.24 -0.92 5.25
C ALA A 116 -21.48 -1.75 4.84
N GLY A 117 -21.98 -2.63 5.70
CA GLY A 117 -23.16 -3.47 5.41
C GLY A 117 -22.87 -4.73 4.58
N TYR A 118 -21.60 -5.17 4.52
CA TYR A 118 -21.15 -6.32 3.72
C TYR A 118 -20.89 -7.59 4.56
N THR A 119 -21.41 -7.65 5.80
CA THR A 119 -21.14 -8.73 6.78
C THR A 119 -21.25 -10.15 6.22
N GLN A 120 -22.26 -10.40 5.38
CA GLN A 120 -22.58 -11.75 4.88
C GLN A 120 -22.03 -12.04 3.48
N SER A 121 -21.65 -11.00 2.71
CA SER A 121 -21.33 -11.12 1.28
C SER A 121 -19.85 -10.99 0.98
N LEU A 122 -19.04 -10.45 1.89
CA LEU A 122 -17.61 -10.22 1.68
C LEU A 122 -16.76 -11.05 2.66
N PRO A 123 -16.05 -12.08 2.17
CA PRO A 123 -15.16 -12.86 3.02
C PRO A 123 -13.92 -12.05 3.43
N VAL A 124 -13.48 -12.28 4.68
CA VAL A 124 -12.25 -11.72 5.23
C VAL A 124 -11.33 -12.88 5.59
N TYR A 125 -10.09 -12.86 5.12
CA TYR A 125 -9.08 -13.90 5.35
C TYR A 125 -7.92 -13.34 6.19
N ALA A 126 -7.53 -14.07 7.23
CA ALA A 126 -6.33 -13.76 8.01
C ALA A 126 -5.07 -14.28 7.30
N GLY A 127 -4.03 -13.45 7.25
CA GLY A 127 -2.79 -13.74 6.54
C GLY A 127 -1.56 -13.82 7.44
N CYS A 128 -0.44 -13.30 6.95
CA CYS A 128 0.85 -13.39 7.61
C CYS A 128 0.87 -12.54 8.90
N PRO A 129 1.22 -13.13 10.06
CA PRO A 129 1.25 -12.42 11.34
C PRO A 129 2.55 -11.65 11.58
N ARG A 130 3.52 -11.72 10.66
CA ARG A 130 4.83 -11.08 10.75
C ARG A 130 5.47 -10.96 9.36
N PRO A 131 6.47 -10.07 9.19
CA PRO A 131 7.31 -10.00 8.00
C PRO A 131 8.04 -11.32 7.69
N LEU A 132 8.49 -11.48 6.45
CA LEU A 132 9.18 -12.67 5.95
C LEU A 132 10.40 -13.02 6.80
N THR A 133 11.26 -12.02 7.06
CA THR A 133 12.60 -12.25 7.63
C THR A 133 12.88 -11.48 8.92
N ARG A 134 11.99 -10.57 9.32
CA ARG A 134 12.23 -9.62 10.41
C ARG A 134 11.17 -9.73 11.51
N GLU A 135 11.49 -9.19 12.68
CA GLU A 135 10.50 -8.98 13.73
C GLU A 135 9.48 -7.93 13.28
N LEU A 136 8.21 -8.15 13.67
CA LEU A 136 7.13 -7.21 13.39
C LEU A 136 7.37 -5.90 14.13
N ILE A 137 7.32 -4.79 13.40
CA ILE A 137 7.22 -3.45 13.95
C ILE A 137 5.81 -2.95 13.64
N THR A 138 5.16 -2.34 14.62
CA THR A 138 3.79 -1.83 14.48
C THR A 138 3.74 -0.31 14.59
N ALA A 139 2.65 0.28 14.12
CA ALA A 139 2.36 1.71 14.23
C ALA A 139 1.25 2.00 15.27
N ALA A 140 1.14 1.19 16.33
CA ALA A 140 0.15 1.36 17.39
C ALA A 140 0.26 2.72 18.12
N ASN A 141 1.40 3.40 18.01
CA ASN A 141 1.59 4.77 18.49
C ASN A 141 0.90 5.84 17.61
N VAL A 142 0.60 5.50 16.35
CA VAL A 142 -0.10 6.36 15.38
C VAL A 142 -1.59 6.02 15.37
N HIS A 143 -1.93 4.75 15.16
CA HIS A 143 -3.33 4.29 14.99
C HIS A 143 -4.01 3.90 16.32
N GLY A 144 -3.28 4.04 17.43
CA GLY A 144 -3.75 3.70 18.75
C GLY A 144 -3.70 2.20 19.06
N LYS A 145 -4.12 1.82 20.27
CA LYS A 145 -3.94 0.44 20.78
C LYS A 145 -4.76 -0.58 20.01
N THR A 146 -5.89 -0.16 19.46
CA THR A 146 -6.79 -1.04 18.70
C THR A 146 -6.53 -0.97 17.19
N GLY A 147 -5.77 0.01 16.70
CA GLY A 147 -5.63 0.34 15.28
C GLY A 147 -6.75 1.24 14.72
N LEU A 148 -7.88 1.33 15.42
CA LEU A 148 -9.03 2.17 15.04
C LEU A 148 -9.45 3.08 16.21
N ASP A 149 -8.48 3.56 16.99
CA ASP A 149 -8.79 4.48 18.09
C ASP A 149 -9.46 5.76 17.51
N GLY A 150 -10.47 6.27 18.20
CA GLY A 150 -11.26 7.44 17.76
C GLY A 150 -12.66 7.11 17.24
N VAL A 151 -13.01 5.83 17.07
CA VAL A 151 -14.36 5.38 16.69
C VAL A 151 -14.86 4.26 17.61
N PRO A 152 -16.19 4.09 17.77
CA PRO A 152 -16.76 3.00 18.55
C PRO A 152 -16.56 1.66 17.85
N LEU A 153 -15.88 0.72 18.52
CA LEU A 153 -15.68 -0.64 18.04
C LEU A 153 -16.71 -1.60 18.64
N HIS A 154 -17.09 -2.63 17.87
CA HIS A 154 -17.91 -3.74 18.32
C HIS A 154 -17.23 -5.07 18.03
N GLU A 155 -17.77 -6.17 18.54
CA GLU A 155 -17.30 -7.50 18.13
C GLU A 155 -17.75 -7.82 16.69
N PRO A 156 -16.87 -8.39 15.84
CA PRO A 156 -17.23 -8.80 14.48
C PRO A 156 -18.49 -9.67 14.43
N LEU A 157 -19.41 -9.34 13.50
CA LEU A 157 -20.71 -10.01 13.39
C LEU A 157 -20.67 -11.33 12.60
N ALA A 158 -19.63 -11.53 11.79
CA ALA A 158 -19.39 -12.78 11.07
C ALA A 158 -17.91 -13.18 11.20
N PRO A 159 -17.61 -14.50 11.23
CA PRO A 159 -16.26 -14.99 11.44
C PRO A 159 -15.34 -14.67 10.25
N LEU A 160 -14.06 -14.98 10.43
CA LEU A 160 -13.14 -15.12 9.29
C LEU A 160 -13.61 -16.23 8.35
N ALA A 161 -13.23 -16.09 7.09
CA ALA A 161 -13.16 -17.23 6.21
C ALA A 161 -12.09 -18.21 6.74
N PRO A 162 -12.32 -19.54 6.65
CA PRO A 162 -11.48 -20.53 7.33
C PRO A 162 -10.10 -20.73 6.69
N GLN A 163 -9.91 -20.26 5.45
CA GLN A 163 -8.64 -20.40 4.72
C GLN A 163 -7.66 -19.29 5.10
N HIS A 164 -6.35 -19.58 5.05
CA HIS A 164 -5.32 -18.56 5.19
C HIS A 164 -5.28 -17.65 3.95
N ALA A 165 -5.05 -16.35 4.13
CA ALA A 165 -5.06 -15.36 3.04
C ALA A 165 -4.12 -15.71 1.88
N VAL A 166 -2.90 -16.19 2.15
CA VAL A 166 -1.95 -16.64 1.13
C VAL A 166 -2.51 -17.78 0.28
N ALA A 167 -3.08 -18.80 0.92
CA ALA A 167 -3.68 -19.94 0.19
C ALA A 167 -4.89 -19.48 -0.64
N PHE A 168 -5.71 -18.59 -0.09
CA PHE A 168 -6.80 -17.96 -0.84
C PHE A 168 -6.28 -17.17 -2.06
N LEU A 169 -5.25 -16.33 -1.90
CA LEU A 169 -4.65 -15.57 -3.00
C LEU A 169 -4.15 -16.50 -4.11
N ILE A 170 -3.46 -17.58 -3.74
CA ILE A 170 -2.96 -18.58 -4.68
C ILE A 170 -4.13 -19.21 -5.47
N ASP A 171 -5.15 -19.70 -4.76
CA ASP A 171 -6.29 -20.37 -5.40
C ASP A 171 -7.10 -19.41 -6.29
N ALA A 172 -7.39 -18.21 -5.78
CA ALA A 172 -8.17 -17.20 -6.48
C ALA A 172 -7.45 -16.72 -7.75
N LEU A 173 -6.15 -16.44 -7.68
CA LEU A 173 -5.36 -15.96 -8.81
C LEU A 173 -5.05 -17.06 -9.83
N ARG A 174 -4.89 -18.31 -9.39
CA ARG A 174 -4.72 -19.46 -10.28
C ARG A 174 -6.00 -19.78 -11.07
N ALA A 175 -7.16 -19.63 -10.43
CA ALA A 175 -8.46 -19.85 -11.06
C ALA A 175 -8.93 -18.67 -11.92
N ALA A 176 -8.36 -17.47 -11.72
CA ALA A 176 -8.73 -16.28 -12.45
C ALA A 176 -8.36 -16.35 -13.94
N PRO A 177 -9.18 -15.78 -14.84
CA PRO A 177 -8.74 -15.51 -16.21
C PRO A 177 -7.44 -14.70 -16.21
N PRO A 178 -6.54 -14.91 -17.19
CA PRO A 178 -5.29 -14.16 -17.26
C PRO A 178 -5.52 -12.65 -17.19
N HIS A 179 -4.71 -11.96 -16.40
CA HIS A 179 -4.71 -10.50 -16.24
C HIS A 179 -6.07 -9.89 -15.89
N SER A 180 -6.85 -10.55 -15.01
CA SER A 180 -8.22 -10.12 -14.68
C SER A 180 -8.41 -9.59 -13.25
N VAL A 181 -7.56 -9.99 -12.30
CA VAL A 181 -7.69 -9.58 -10.89
C VAL A 181 -6.73 -8.45 -10.56
N THR A 182 -7.25 -7.36 -9.99
CA THR A 182 -6.43 -6.27 -9.45
C THR A 182 -6.22 -6.47 -7.96
N LEU A 183 -4.99 -6.29 -7.49
CA LEU A 183 -4.67 -6.31 -6.07
C LEU A 183 -4.55 -4.87 -5.57
N CYS A 184 -5.35 -4.49 -4.58
CA CYS A 184 -5.21 -3.24 -3.84
C CYS A 184 -4.42 -3.54 -2.56
N ALA A 185 -3.12 -3.31 -2.57
CA ALA A 185 -2.22 -3.66 -1.46
C ALA A 185 -1.88 -2.41 -0.63
N ILE A 186 -2.62 -2.21 0.45
CA ILE A 186 -2.54 -1.01 1.30
C ILE A 186 -1.89 -1.28 2.67
N GLY A 187 -1.39 -2.49 2.88
CA GLY A 187 -0.51 -2.83 4.01
C GLY A 187 0.86 -3.38 3.60
N PRO A 188 1.65 -3.90 4.55
CA PRO A 188 2.89 -4.60 4.26
C PRO A 188 2.70 -5.75 3.27
N LEU A 189 3.57 -5.83 2.26
CA LEU A 189 3.39 -6.70 1.08
C LEU A 189 3.62 -8.21 1.34
N THR A 190 3.65 -8.63 2.60
CA THR A 190 4.02 -9.97 3.07
C THR A 190 3.13 -11.06 2.48
N ASN A 191 1.80 -10.88 2.51
CA ASN A 191 0.85 -11.85 1.96
C ASN A 191 1.13 -12.11 0.48
N LEU A 192 1.22 -11.01 -0.30
CA LEU A 192 1.44 -11.08 -1.75
C LEU A 192 2.81 -11.66 -2.10
N ALA A 193 3.87 -11.23 -1.42
CA ALA A 193 5.20 -11.78 -1.63
C ALA A 193 5.25 -13.28 -1.30
N THR A 194 4.64 -13.71 -0.20
CA THR A 194 4.58 -15.12 0.17
C THR A 194 3.85 -15.93 -0.89
N ALA A 195 2.70 -15.46 -1.38
CA ALA A 195 1.96 -16.12 -2.46
C ALA A 195 2.77 -16.23 -3.75
N LEU A 196 3.49 -15.16 -4.14
CA LEU A 196 4.34 -15.14 -5.33
C LEU A 196 5.61 -16.01 -5.20
N ILE A 197 6.14 -16.18 -3.99
CA ILE A 197 7.25 -17.10 -3.71
C ILE A 197 6.76 -18.55 -3.81
N GLU A 198 5.61 -18.85 -3.19
CA GLU A 198 5.06 -20.20 -3.13
C GLU A 198 4.53 -20.67 -4.48
N ALA A 199 3.88 -19.80 -5.23
CA ALA A 199 3.26 -20.10 -6.52
C ALA A 199 3.53 -19.00 -7.57
N PRO A 200 4.74 -18.91 -8.14
CA PRO A 200 5.12 -17.83 -9.06
C PRO A 200 4.24 -17.70 -10.31
N GLU A 201 3.56 -18.77 -10.72
CA GLU A 201 2.66 -18.79 -11.87
C GLU A 201 1.39 -17.96 -11.68
N ILE A 202 0.97 -17.70 -10.42
CA ILE A 202 -0.26 -16.95 -10.12
C ILE A 202 -0.19 -15.51 -10.62
N ARG A 203 1.02 -14.99 -10.89
CA ARG A 203 1.22 -13.67 -11.49
C ARG A 203 0.48 -13.51 -12.82
N ALA A 204 0.21 -14.60 -13.53
CA ALA A 204 -0.55 -14.59 -14.78
C ALA A 204 -2.02 -14.19 -14.57
N GLY A 205 -2.61 -14.44 -13.39
CA GLY A 205 -3.97 -14.01 -13.05
C GLY A 205 -4.06 -12.53 -12.65
N ILE A 206 -2.92 -11.92 -12.28
CA ILE A 206 -2.87 -10.54 -11.81
C ILE A 206 -2.88 -9.58 -13.00
N ARG A 207 -3.86 -8.68 -13.02
CA ARG A 207 -3.96 -7.56 -13.97
C ARG A 207 -2.93 -6.49 -13.65
N GLU A 208 -2.95 -6.03 -12.41
CA GLU A 208 -2.08 -5.00 -11.85
C GLU A 208 -2.11 -5.06 -10.33
N ILE A 209 -1.08 -4.48 -9.71
CA ILE A 209 -1.01 -4.24 -8.27
C ILE A 209 -1.03 -2.74 -8.08
N VAL A 210 -2.04 -2.23 -7.37
CA VAL A 210 -2.11 -0.84 -6.94
C VAL A 210 -1.81 -0.83 -5.46
N LEU A 211 -0.67 -0.26 -5.08
CA LEU A 211 -0.20 -0.29 -3.70
C LEU A 211 -0.06 1.10 -3.09
N MET A 212 -0.32 1.20 -1.79
CA MET A 212 0.06 2.34 -0.97
C MET A 212 1.38 2.02 -0.27
N GLY A 213 2.40 2.81 -0.55
CA GLY A 213 3.68 2.67 0.13
C GLY A 213 4.83 3.33 -0.61
N GLY A 214 5.94 3.50 0.11
CA GLY A 214 7.14 4.14 -0.42
C GLY A 214 7.12 5.68 -0.33
N ALA A 215 8.30 6.27 -0.46
CA ALA A 215 8.52 7.70 -0.45
C ALA A 215 9.79 8.02 -1.25
N PHE A 216 9.75 9.06 -2.08
CA PHE A 216 10.92 9.46 -2.88
C PHE A 216 11.15 10.97 -2.84
N PHE A 217 10.17 11.76 -3.26
CA PHE A 217 10.25 13.22 -3.13
C PHE A 217 9.99 13.66 -1.69
N GLU A 218 9.13 12.91 -1.02
CA GLU A 218 8.90 13.03 0.40
C GLU A 218 9.91 12.17 1.19
N ARG A 219 10.16 12.55 2.44
CA ARG A 219 10.91 11.72 3.38
C ARG A 219 10.04 10.58 3.91
N GLY A 220 10.67 9.55 4.45
CA GLY A 220 9.99 8.48 5.17
C GLY A 220 9.16 8.97 6.37
N ASN A 221 8.21 8.14 6.80
CA ASN A 221 7.31 8.42 7.93
C ASN A 221 7.63 7.58 9.18
N ILE A 222 8.34 6.46 9.04
CA ILE A 222 8.82 5.61 10.14
C ILE A 222 10.32 5.81 10.41
N THR A 223 11.12 5.91 9.35
CA THR A 223 12.52 6.35 9.41
C THR A 223 12.70 7.57 8.50
N PRO A 224 13.85 8.28 8.54
CA PRO A 224 14.10 9.36 7.59
C PRO A 224 14.03 8.92 6.12
N ALA A 225 14.33 7.65 5.81
CA ALA A 225 14.45 7.13 4.45
C ALA A 225 13.26 6.28 4.00
N ALA A 226 12.53 5.64 4.92
CA ALA A 226 11.56 4.62 4.58
C ALA A 226 10.13 4.98 5.02
N GLU A 227 9.20 4.59 4.16
CA GLU A 227 7.77 4.59 4.44
C GLU A 227 7.40 3.27 5.15
N PHE A 228 6.44 3.33 6.07
CA PHE A 228 6.03 2.26 6.97
C PHE A 228 5.74 0.91 6.28
N ASN A 229 4.84 0.86 5.30
CA ASN A 229 4.45 -0.42 4.66
C ASN A 229 5.64 -1.13 4.01
N ILE A 230 6.52 -0.37 3.35
CA ILE A 230 7.75 -0.91 2.76
C ILE A 230 8.77 -1.28 3.85
N TYR A 231 8.87 -0.49 4.91
CA TYR A 231 9.83 -0.71 6.00
C TYR A 231 9.49 -1.93 6.87
N VAL A 232 8.21 -2.24 7.05
CA VAL A 232 7.77 -3.42 7.83
C VAL A 232 8.27 -4.69 7.16
N ASP A 233 8.19 -4.79 5.83
CA ASP A 233 8.75 -5.93 5.09
C ASP A 233 9.43 -5.53 3.77
N PRO A 234 10.68 -5.03 3.83
CA PRO A 234 11.43 -4.63 2.64
C PRO A 234 11.72 -5.82 1.72
N GLN A 235 11.88 -7.02 2.28
CA GLN A 235 12.12 -8.24 1.51
C GLN A 235 10.88 -8.65 0.71
N ALA A 236 9.69 -8.56 1.33
CA ALA A 236 8.45 -8.77 0.61
C ALA A 236 8.25 -7.74 -0.50
N ALA A 237 8.49 -6.46 -0.21
CA ALA A 237 8.44 -5.41 -1.23
C ALA A 237 9.40 -5.70 -2.40
N GLN A 238 10.65 -6.11 -2.12
CA GLN A 238 11.60 -6.48 -3.16
C GLN A 238 11.07 -7.60 -4.09
N VAL A 239 10.42 -8.61 -3.52
CA VAL A 239 9.79 -9.70 -4.29
C VAL A 239 8.66 -9.18 -5.18
N VAL A 240 7.77 -8.34 -4.63
CA VAL A 240 6.63 -7.79 -5.38
C VAL A 240 7.11 -6.91 -6.54
N PHE A 241 8.04 -5.98 -6.30
CA PHE A 241 8.62 -5.11 -7.34
C PHE A 241 9.43 -5.88 -8.40
N ALA A 242 9.86 -7.12 -8.11
CA ALA A 242 10.56 -8.00 -9.04
C ALA A 242 9.62 -8.99 -9.78
N SER A 243 8.32 -9.02 -9.46
CA SER A 243 7.35 -10.02 -9.95
C SER A 243 7.13 -9.99 -11.47
N GLY A 244 7.33 -8.83 -12.09
CA GLY A 244 6.99 -8.56 -13.49
C GLY A 244 5.51 -8.23 -13.74
N VAL A 245 4.70 -8.14 -12.68
CA VAL A 245 3.31 -7.65 -12.75
C VAL A 245 3.32 -6.12 -12.91
N PRO A 246 2.38 -5.51 -13.66
CA PRO A 246 2.22 -4.06 -13.67
C PRO A 246 1.94 -3.52 -12.27
N ILE A 247 2.73 -2.54 -11.82
CA ILE A 247 2.59 -1.94 -10.48
C ILE A 247 2.29 -0.45 -10.62
N VAL A 248 1.32 0.03 -9.83
CA VAL A 248 1.08 1.46 -9.58
C VAL A 248 1.34 1.71 -8.11
N VAL A 249 2.21 2.67 -7.83
CA VAL A 249 2.58 3.06 -6.47
C VAL A 249 1.92 4.39 -6.14
N LEU A 250 1.16 4.40 -5.06
CA LEU A 250 0.61 5.60 -4.41
C LEU A 250 1.50 5.88 -3.19
N PRO A 251 2.63 6.55 -3.38
CA PRO A 251 3.59 6.81 -2.31
C PRO A 251 3.09 7.90 -1.38
N ARG A 252 3.85 8.12 -0.31
CA ARG A 252 3.72 9.31 0.52
C ARG A 252 3.74 10.61 -0.30
N ASP A 253 4.48 10.65 -1.41
CA ASP A 253 4.61 11.82 -2.30
C ASP A 253 3.26 12.36 -2.81
N VAL A 254 2.27 11.48 -3.03
CA VAL A 254 0.92 11.89 -3.45
C VAL A 254 -0.04 11.99 -2.25
N ALA A 255 0.10 11.12 -1.25
CA ALA A 255 -0.76 11.10 -0.06
C ALA A 255 -0.80 12.45 0.69
N VAL A 256 0.35 13.13 0.77
CA VAL A 256 0.44 14.46 1.41
C VAL A 256 -0.23 15.58 0.61
N LYS A 257 -0.51 15.35 -0.68
CA LYS A 257 -1.12 16.34 -1.60
C LYS A 257 -2.65 16.28 -1.60
N ALA A 258 -3.24 15.30 -0.92
CA ALA A 258 -4.66 15.23 -0.62
C ALA A 258 -4.91 15.34 0.89
N PRO A 259 -4.52 16.44 1.57
CA PRO A 259 -4.60 16.51 3.02
C PRO A 259 -6.04 16.49 3.54
N ILE A 260 -6.24 15.79 4.63
CA ILE A 260 -7.41 15.84 5.49
C ILE A 260 -7.39 17.16 6.23
N THR A 261 -8.49 17.90 6.14
CA THR A 261 -8.69 19.16 6.86
C THR A 261 -10.09 19.20 7.46
N PRO A 262 -10.33 20.03 8.49
CA PRO A 262 -11.67 20.23 9.04
C PRO A 262 -12.72 20.61 7.97
N ALA A 263 -12.31 21.40 6.98
CA ALA A 263 -13.17 21.80 5.86
C ALA A 263 -13.55 20.63 4.94
N ARG A 264 -12.69 19.62 4.80
CA ARG A 264 -12.96 18.39 4.03
C ARG A 264 -13.75 17.34 4.82
N ILE A 265 -13.59 17.32 6.15
CA ILE A 265 -14.34 16.45 7.06
C ILE A 265 -15.81 16.86 7.14
N ALA A 266 -16.10 18.16 7.23
CA ALA A 266 -17.46 18.64 7.48
C ALA A 266 -18.50 18.14 6.44
N PRO A 267 -18.24 18.17 5.12
CA PRO A 267 -19.15 17.61 4.12
C PRO A 267 -19.36 16.10 4.21
N ILE A 268 -18.36 15.34 4.66
CA ILE A 268 -18.48 13.88 4.85
C ILE A 268 -19.35 13.60 6.08
N ARG A 269 -19.13 14.33 7.16
CA ARG A 269 -19.97 14.24 8.38
C ARG A 269 -21.43 14.58 8.11
N ALA A 270 -21.68 15.55 7.22
CA ALA A 270 -23.01 15.98 6.83
C ALA A 270 -23.80 14.94 6.00
N LEU A 271 -23.19 13.84 5.57
CA LEU A 271 -23.91 12.73 4.91
C LEU A 271 -25.00 12.12 5.80
N GLY A 272 -24.80 12.15 7.13
CA GLY A 272 -25.80 11.68 8.10
C GLY A 272 -26.01 10.16 8.12
N ASN A 273 -25.14 9.40 7.46
CA ASN A 273 -25.12 7.93 7.48
C ASN A 273 -23.98 7.40 8.36
N ARG A 274 -23.99 6.09 8.65
CA ARG A 274 -23.03 5.47 9.56
C ARG A 274 -21.61 5.56 9.01
N CYS A 275 -21.38 5.18 7.76
CA CYS A 275 -20.05 5.18 7.15
C CYS A 275 -19.45 6.58 7.03
N GLY A 276 -20.26 7.58 6.68
CA GLY A 276 -19.83 8.99 6.68
C GLY A 276 -19.44 9.48 8.07
N THR A 277 -20.18 9.07 9.11
CA THR A 277 -19.84 9.39 10.50
C THR A 277 -18.51 8.75 10.91
N MET A 278 -18.33 7.44 10.67
CA MET A 278 -17.09 6.74 11.00
C MET A 278 -15.89 7.33 10.27
N ALA A 279 -16.00 7.56 8.95
CA ALA A 279 -14.92 8.18 8.17
C ALA A 279 -14.56 9.58 8.68
N ALA A 280 -15.56 10.40 9.02
CA ALA A 280 -15.34 11.74 9.55
C ALA A 280 -14.72 11.74 10.96
N ASP A 281 -15.05 10.77 11.80
CA ASP A 281 -14.46 10.61 13.15
C ASP A 281 -13.01 10.14 13.07
N ILE A 282 -12.73 9.17 12.20
CA ILE A 282 -11.36 8.71 11.92
C ILE A 282 -10.49 9.86 11.41
N MET A 283 -10.94 10.57 10.37
CA MET A 283 -10.21 11.72 9.82
C MET A 283 -9.98 12.82 10.86
N ALA A 284 -10.95 13.07 11.74
CA ALA A 284 -10.79 14.04 12.82
C ALA A 284 -9.75 13.58 13.86
N ALA A 285 -9.69 12.28 14.17
CA ALA A 285 -8.69 11.71 15.07
C ALA A 285 -7.27 11.84 14.49
N GLU A 286 -7.09 11.61 13.19
CA GLU A 286 -5.80 11.80 12.51
C GLU A 286 -5.33 13.26 12.53
N VAL A 287 -6.24 14.21 12.25
CA VAL A 287 -5.94 15.65 12.36
C VAL A 287 -5.58 16.02 13.80
N ALA A 288 -6.30 15.50 14.80
CA ALA A 288 -6.00 15.76 16.20
C ALA A 288 -4.62 15.20 16.61
N TYR A 289 -4.26 14.01 16.13
CA TYR A 289 -2.94 13.42 16.34
C TYR A 289 -1.82 14.31 15.76
N GLN A 290 -2.00 14.79 14.52
CA GLN A 290 -1.02 15.67 13.88
C GLN A 290 -0.92 17.04 14.56
N LYS A 291 -2.04 17.58 15.05
CA LYS A 291 -2.05 18.80 15.86
C LYS A 291 -1.27 18.63 17.15
N GLY A 292 -1.46 17.51 17.86
CA GLY A 292 -0.73 17.20 19.10
C GLY A 292 0.77 17.00 18.89
N ARG A 293 1.17 16.41 17.75
CA ARG A 293 2.56 16.07 17.46
C ARG A 293 3.37 17.20 16.80
N LYS A 294 2.74 17.95 15.89
CA LYS A 294 3.41 18.92 15.00
C LYS A 294 2.79 20.31 15.02
N GLY A 295 1.66 20.51 15.72
CA GLY A 295 0.94 21.79 15.74
C GLY A 295 0.23 22.13 14.42
N ILE A 296 0.06 21.16 13.53
CA ILE A 296 -0.61 21.35 12.22
C ILE A 296 -2.02 20.76 12.27
N GLU A 297 -2.98 21.42 11.61
CA GLU A 297 -4.39 21.00 11.56
C GLU A 297 -4.74 20.26 10.26
N GLU A 298 -3.80 19.46 9.79
CA GLU A 298 -3.96 18.62 8.61
C GLU A 298 -3.28 17.26 8.79
N ALA A 299 -3.82 16.25 8.10
CA ALA A 299 -3.23 14.92 8.05
C ALA A 299 -3.15 14.43 6.60
N PRO A 300 -2.11 13.66 6.22
CA PRO A 300 -2.04 13.05 4.89
C PRO A 300 -3.13 12.00 4.71
N MET A 301 -3.58 11.80 3.46
CA MET A 301 -4.53 10.74 3.10
C MET A 301 -3.76 9.63 2.38
N TYR A 302 -3.45 8.53 3.06
CA TYR A 302 -2.63 7.44 2.52
C TYR A 302 -3.45 6.44 1.71
N ASP A 303 -3.90 5.34 2.31
CA ASP A 303 -4.55 4.21 1.62
C ASP A 303 -5.73 4.59 0.73
N PRO A 304 -6.57 5.58 1.12
CA PRO A 304 -7.66 6.00 0.26
C PRO A 304 -7.20 6.55 -1.09
N CYS A 305 -5.93 7.01 -1.24
CA CYS A 305 -5.38 7.34 -2.56
C CYS A 305 -5.26 6.13 -3.49
N ALA A 306 -4.90 4.95 -2.98
CA ALA A 306 -4.86 3.71 -3.77
C ALA A 306 -6.25 3.32 -4.25
N THR A 307 -7.24 3.33 -3.35
CA THR A 307 -8.64 3.10 -3.72
C THR A 307 -9.17 4.19 -4.68
N GLY A 308 -8.83 5.46 -4.45
CA GLY A 308 -9.21 6.56 -5.33
C GLY A 308 -8.68 6.39 -6.74
N TYR A 309 -7.43 5.93 -6.89
CA TYR A 309 -6.84 5.62 -8.20
C TYR A 309 -7.58 4.48 -8.91
N LEU A 310 -8.00 3.45 -8.18
CA LEU A 310 -8.78 2.35 -8.75
C LEU A 310 -10.14 2.82 -9.30
N ILE A 311 -10.78 3.78 -8.62
CA ILE A 311 -12.12 4.27 -8.96
C ILE A 311 -12.07 5.35 -10.05
N GLU A 312 -11.22 6.37 -9.88
CA GLU A 312 -11.11 7.52 -10.79
C GLU A 312 -9.63 7.81 -11.10
N PRO A 313 -8.95 7.00 -11.93
CA PRO A 313 -7.51 7.14 -12.21
C PRO A 313 -7.14 8.47 -12.88
N SER A 314 -8.09 9.14 -13.53
CA SER A 314 -7.89 10.46 -14.16
C SER A 314 -7.59 11.58 -13.17
N LEU A 315 -7.90 11.39 -11.88
CA LEU A 315 -7.55 12.33 -10.82
C LEU A 315 -6.05 12.33 -10.50
N PHE A 316 -5.30 11.33 -10.99
CA PHE A 316 -3.91 11.10 -10.62
C PHE A 316 -2.99 11.25 -11.82
N LYS A 317 -1.75 11.70 -11.57
CA LYS A 317 -0.68 11.67 -12.56
C LYS A 317 0.60 11.15 -11.94
N GLY A 318 1.38 10.47 -12.77
CA GLY A 318 2.64 9.87 -12.37
C GLY A 318 3.52 9.58 -13.56
N ARG A 319 4.55 8.79 -13.31
CA ARG A 319 5.58 8.45 -14.30
C ARG A 319 6.01 7.00 -14.16
N GLU A 320 6.23 6.33 -15.29
CA GLU A 320 6.89 5.03 -15.30
C GLU A 320 8.38 5.19 -14.95
N VAL A 321 8.81 4.47 -13.93
CA VAL A 321 10.18 4.51 -13.37
C VAL A 321 10.62 3.12 -12.96
N ASN A 322 11.92 2.93 -12.80
CA ASN A 322 12.42 1.76 -12.09
C ASN A 322 12.47 2.08 -10.59
N VAL A 323 11.96 1.16 -9.77
CA VAL A 323 12.00 1.23 -8.31
C VAL A 323 12.71 -0.02 -7.81
N MET A 324 13.75 0.19 -6.98
CA MET A 324 14.43 -0.84 -6.23
C MET A 324 14.11 -0.67 -4.75
N ILE A 325 14.19 -1.76 -3.98
CA ILE A 325 13.99 -1.72 -2.52
C ILE A 325 15.33 -2.00 -1.86
N GLU A 326 15.76 -1.10 -0.97
CA GLU A 326 16.94 -1.31 -0.12
C GLU A 326 16.60 -2.27 1.02
N THR A 327 17.29 -3.41 1.10
CA THR A 327 16.99 -4.50 2.03
C THR A 327 18.11 -4.82 3.02
N VAL A 328 19.24 -4.09 2.96
CA VAL A 328 20.46 -4.34 3.73
C VAL A 328 20.96 -3.11 4.49
N GLY A 329 20.92 -1.92 3.87
CA GLY A 329 21.56 -0.71 4.37
C GLY A 329 21.20 -0.35 5.83
N GLU A 330 22.20 0.10 6.60
CA GLU A 330 22.02 0.44 8.02
C GLU A 330 21.03 1.61 8.23
N TRP A 331 21.07 2.61 7.34
CA TRP A 331 20.30 3.86 7.48
C TRP A 331 19.12 3.95 6.52
N THR A 332 19.16 3.17 5.44
CA THR A 332 18.26 3.28 4.28
C THR A 332 17.44 2.01 4.06
N LEU A 333 17.47 1.06 4.99
CA LEU A 333 16.58 -0.10 4.94
C LEU A 333 15.12 0.32 4.71
N GLY A 334 14.47 -0.31 3.74
CA GLY A 334 13.08 -0.02 3.37
C GLY A 334 12.91 1.19 2.46
N GLU A 335 14.00 1.85 2.06
CA GLU A 335 13.93 2.91 1.07
C GLU A 335 13.47 2.36 -0.29
N THR A 336 12.48 3.03 -0.89
CA THR A 336 12.14 2.91 -2.29
C THR A 336 13.12 3.75 -3.11
N VAL A 337 14.16 3.11 -3.65
CA VAL A 337 15.17 3.75 -4.50
C VAL A 337 14.58 3.93 -5.89
N VAL A 338 14.00 5.11 -6.15
CA VAL A 338 13.34 5.45 -7.42
C VAL A 338 14.34 6.07 -8.39
N ASP A 339 14.54 5.43 -9.55
CA ASP A 339 15.39 5.94 -10.62
C ASP A 339 14.65 6.99 -11.46
N TRP A 340 14.35 8.14 -10.85
CA TRP A 340 13.57 9.21 -11.48
C TRP A 340 14.24 9.80 -12.73
N SER A 341 15.58 9.82 -12.75
CA SER A 341 16.37 10.39 -13.85
C SER A 341 16.86 9.35 -14.86
N GLY A 342 16.64 8.05 -14.60
CA GLY A 342 17.05 6.96 -15.50
C GLY A 342 18.55 6.66 -15.50
N HIS A 343 19.26 6.96 -14.40
CA HIS A 343 20.70 6.76 -14.30
C HIS A 343 21.11 5.29 -14.17
N SER A 344 20.23 4.42 -13.66
CA SER A 344 20.56 3.02 -13.44
C SER A 344 20.58 2.17 -14.71
N GLY A 345 19.98 2.68 -15.80
CA GLY A 345 19.75 1.92 -17.04
C GLY A 345 18.75 0.76 -16.90
N ARG A 346 18.11 0.60 -15.73
CA ARG A 346 17.11 -0.45 -15.51
C ARG A 346 15.79 -0.08 -16.19
N LYS A 347 15.09 -1.10 -16.66
CA LYS A 347 13.75 -0.93 -17.25
C LYS A 347 12.75 -0.48 -16.18
N PRO A 348 11.82 0.42 -16.48
CA PRO A 348 10.72 0.73 -15.58
C PRO A 348 9.97 -0.54 -15.14
N ASN A 349 9.59 -0.59 -13.86
CA ASN A 349 8.82 -1.69 -13.26
C ASN A 349 7.58 -1.19 -12.49
N ALA A 350 7.39 0.12 -12.37
CA ALA A 350 6.23 0.69 -11.71
C ALA A 350 5.86 2.08 -12.26
N THR A 351 4.58 2.43 -12.17
CA THR A 351 4.10 3.80 -12.31
C THR A 351 4.09 4.46 -10.94
N TRP A 352 4.93 5.47 -10.74
CA TRP A 352 5.03 6.24 -9.50
C TRP A 352 4.15 7.48 -9.56
N ILE A 353 3.13 7.56 -8.71
CA ILE A 353 2.16 8.66 -8.70
C ILE A 353 2.69 9.84 -7.89
N THR A 354 2.58 11.05 -8.45
CA THR A 354 3.12 12.29 -7.86
C THR A 354 2.10 13.40 -7.74
N GLU A 355 0.98 13.36 -8.46
CA GLU A 355 -0.06 14.39 -8.41
C GLU A 355 -1.43 13.78 -8.19
N VAL A 356 -2.29 14.52 -7.49
CA VAL A 356 -3.69 14.19 -7.28
C VAL A 356 -4.51 15.48 -7.35
N ASP A 357 -5.64 15.45 -8.07
CA ASP A 357 -6.72 16.42 -7.92
C ASP A 357 -7.44 16.14 -6.60
N ALA A 358 -7.01 16.83 -5.55
CA ALA A 358 -7.51 16.59 -4.21
C ALA A 358 -9.00 16.94 -4.07
N ASP A 359 -9.51 17.97 -4.74
CA ASP A 359 -10.91 18.34 -4.61
C ASP A 359 -11.81 17.35 -5.34
N GLY A 360 -11.40 16.90 -6.54
CA GLY A 360 -12.02 15.79 -7.24
C GLY A 360 -12.00 14.49 -6.42
N PHE A 361 -10.88 14.21 -5.74
CA PHE A 361 -10.74 13.05 -4.86
C PHE A 361 -11.74 13.07 -3.69
N TYR A 362 -11.85 14.17 -2.95
CA TYR A 362 -12.81 14.28 -1.84
C TYR A 362 -14.27 14.31 -2.31
N ALA A 363 -14.54 14.86 -3.49
CA ALA A 363 -15.85 14.78 -4.11
C ALA A 363 -16.23 13.33 -4.42
N ALA A 364 -15.31 12.54 -4.98
CA ALA A 364 -15.49 11.11 -5.22
C ALA A 364 -15.67 10.32 -3.92
N LEU A 365 -14.79 10.51 -2.93
CA LEU A 365 -14.88 9.86 -1.63
C LEU A 365 -16.23 10.10 -0.96
N ARG A 366 -16.66 11.36 -0.88
CA ARG A 366 -17.97 11.72 -0.32
C ARG A 366 -19.11 11.06 -1.08
N ALA A 367 -19.08 11.08 -2.41
CA ALA A 367 -20.12 10.48 -3.24
C ALA A 367 -20.24 8.97 -3.02
N ARG A 368 -19.13 8.26 -2.82
CA ARG A 368 -19.13 6.81 -2.55
C ARG A 368 -19.52 6.48 -1.12
N LEU A 369 -19.07 7.25 -0.13
CA LEU A 369 -19.53 7.06 1.25
C LEU A 369 -21.04 7.28 1.39
N ALA A 370 -21.64 8.14 0.57
CA ALA A 370 -23.08 8.38 0.56
C ALA A 370 -23.92 7.17 0.07
N THR A 371 -23.31 6.19 -0.61
CA THR A 371 -24.02 4.97 -1.07
C THR A 371 -24.06 3.88 0.00
N LEU A 372 -23.28 4.04 1.08
CA LEU A 372 -23.20 3.09 2.17
C LEU A 372 -24.16 3.43 3.33
N PRO A 373 -24.46 2.45 4.21
CA PRO A 373 -25.29 2.66 5.41
C PRO A 373 -24.75 3.72 6.38
#